data_AF-A0A1M6IG36-F1
#
_entry.id   AF-A0A1M6IG36-F1
#
_cell.length_a   1.000
_cell.length_b   1.000
_cell.length_c   1.000
_cell.angle_alpha   90.00
_cell.angle_beta   90.00
_cell.angle_gamma   90.00
#
_symmetry.space_group_name_H-M   'P 1'
#
loop_
_entity.id
_entity.type
_entity.pdbx_description
1 polymer ?
#
loop_
_entity_poly.entity_id
_entity_poly.type
_entity_poly.pdbx_seq_one_letter_code
_entity_poly.pdbx_strand_id
1 'polypeptide(L)'
;MKRLRTFALLGVSALVLLSCAKGPDLRNPQHFRTKTGVIGVFRQPAFYCSEANPHFMQLGPDSAVQVKPTWSEDQDNLFVTEQPAGKAVLRSYSYSCGGRDNKFVLDSTTPGPIGVVVPEKGFCKTVISFVQGDKLFDHNDALLEEIAKKSRVAINMSELPYCEVYDNTGAAVSFADRDSLMLEQYAAAVKDAADAMSDEIFPLVVIDSAYMNDKVAWNVDTTKVLMAVFNSTPDSYQDGASIKLENELWAVSERELYLWYKANNAGVRNWHLRFNQLFGKPKDERLTHFSLVWVKPSDLMRPAYVTDVKSSEMKTLFEDDLDEGSDSTSSETMIWFKNWFDDQRAKSYGPKGYPWTRLGYTYDWGSTSGKYGLSEFIVLPGAEVEVRFTKNMKSFLQWLNDRKN
;
A
#
# COMPACT_ATOMS: atom_id res chain seq x y z
N MET A 1 -17.67 1.29 -85.45
CA MET A 1 -17.46 0.42 -84.27
C MET A 1 -16.09 0.72 -83.69
N LYS A 2 -16.05 1.22 -82.45
CA LYS A 2 -14.83 1.52 -81.67
C LYS A 2 -14.38 0.27 -80.91
N ARG A 3 -13.07 0.10 -80.75
CA ARG A 3 -12.31 -0.44 -79.60
C ARG A 3 -10.92 -0.85 -80.12
N LEU A 4 -9.80 -0.74 -79.42
CA LEU A 4 -9.32 0.01 -78.27
C LEU A 4 -7.86 -0.48 -78.18
N ARG A 5 -6.84 0.38 -78.28
CA ARG A 5 -5.44 -0.04 -78.12
C ARG A 5 -5.13 -0.16 -76.62
N THR A 6 -4.65 -1.32 -76.19
CA THR A 6 -4.20 -1.57 -74.82
C THR A 6 -2.80 -0.98 -74.63
N PHE A 7 -2.67 0.04 -73.78
CA PHE A 7 -1.39 0.52 -73.26
C PHE A 7 -1.11 -0.19 -71.94
N ALA A 8 0.01 -0.92 -71.86
CA ALA A 8 0.54 -1.47 -70.62
C ALA A 8 1.33 -0.37 -69.89
N LEU A 9 0.88 0.04 -68.70
CA LEU A 9 1.69 0.82 -67.77
C LEU A 9 2.52 -0.13 -66.90
N LEU A 10 3.84 -0.04 -67.02
CA LEU A 10 4.81 -0.58 -66.07
C LEU A 10 4.81 0.32 -64.81
N GLY A 11 4.28 -0.19 -63.70
CA GLY A 11 4.39 0.44 -62.39
C GLY A 11 5.75 0.13 -61.76
N VAL A 12 6.54 1.17 -61.52
CA VAL A 12 7.80 1.11 -60.77
C VAL A 12 7.46 1.08 -59.27
N SER A 13 7.73 -0.05 -58.61
CA SER A 13 7.65 -0.15 -57.14
C SER A 13 8.82 0.60 -56.50
N ALA A 14 8.52 1.73 -55.85
CA ALA A 14 9.46 2.40 -54.96
C ALA A 14 9.54 1.63 -53.62
N LEU A 15 10.68 0.99 -53.35
CA LEU A 15 11.03 0.50 -52.02
C LEU A 15 11.32 1.70 -51.11
N VAL A 16 10.47 1.93 -50.11
CA VAL A 16 10.73 2.86 -49.01
C VAL A 16 11.57 2.15 -47.95
N LEU A 17 12.80 2.60 -47.74
CA LEU A 17 13.68 2.15 -46.66
C LEU A 17 13.20 2.75 -45.33
N LEU A 18 12.66 1.90 -44.45
CA LEU A 18 12.34 2.26 -43.06
C LEU A 18 13.64 2.41 -42.24
N SER A 19 13.92 3.63 -41.79
CA SER A 19 14.99 3.91 -40.82
C SER A 19 14.58 3.39 -39.44
N CYS A 20 15.38 2.51 -38.84
CA CYS A 20 15.19 2.05 -37.46
C CYS A 20 15.56 3.16 -36.47
N ALA A 21 14.57 3.90 -35.96
CA ALA A 21 14.77 4.73 -34.78
C ALA A 21 15.11 3.82 -33.58
N LYS A 22 16.24 4.06 -32.91
CA LYS A 22 16.58 3.37 -31.65
C LYS A 22 15.54 3.75 -30.60
N GLY A 23 14.94 2.76 -29.94
CA GLY A 23 13.98 2.97 -28.86
C GLY A 23 14.58 3.67 -27.63
N PRO A 24 13.75 4.08 -26.66
CA PRO A 24 14.16 4.80 -25.45
C PRO A 24 15.18 4.03 -24.60
N ASP A 25 16.15 4.74 -24.02
CA ASP A 25 17.23 4.15 -23.22
C ASP A 25 16.80 3.98 -21.76
N LEU A 26 16.27 2.79 -21.46
CA LEU A 26 15.79 2.43 -20.12
C LEU A 26 16.88 2.45 -19.05
N ARG A 27 18.15 2.33 -19.42
CA ARG A 27 19.28 2.20 -18.48
C ARG A 27 19.93 3.53 -18.15
N ASN A 28 19.49 4.60 -18.79
CA ASN A 28 20.02 5.94 -18.59
C ASN A 28 19.03 6.79 -17.79
N PRO A 29 19.24 7.03 -16.48
CA PRO A 29 18.31 7.84 -15.69
C PRO A 29 18.21 9.29 -16.17
N GLN A 30 19.23 9.80 -16.87
CA GLN A 30 19.20 11.14 -17.44
C GLN A 30 18.20 11.25 -18.60
N HIS A 31 17.89 10.14 -19.29
CA HIS A 31 16.85 10.10 -20.32
C HIS A 31 15.51 10.57 -19.75
N PHE A 32 15.10 9.98 -18.61
CA PHE A 32 13.83 10.29 -17.95
C PHE A 32 13.77 11.70 -17.32
N ARG A 33 14.92 12.36 -17.13
CA ARG A 33 15.02 13.73 -16.61
C ARG A 33 15.04 14.80 -17.69
N THR A 34 15.57 14.47 -18.86
CA THR A 34 15.80 15.43 -19.96
C THR A 34 14.75 15.35 -21.05
N LYS A 35 14.07 14.20 -21.16
CA LYS A 35 12.97 13.97 -22.09
C LYS A 35 11.64 14.01 -21.33
N THR A 36 10.57 14.23 -22.08
CA THR A 36 9.20 14.24 -21.56
C THR A 36 8.41 13.13 -22.22
N GLY A 37 7.54 12.45 -21.47
CA GLY A 37 6.84 11.28 -21.99
C GLY A 37 6.09 10.44 -20.97
N VAL A 38 5.77 9.21 -21.38
CA VAL A 38 5.01 8.24 -20.61
C VAL A 38 5.80 6.94 -20.51
N ILE A 39 5.89 6.39 -19.30
CA ILE A 39 6.36 5.03 -19.02
C ILE A 39 5.21 4.25 -18.39
N GLY A 40 5.06 2.98 -18.69
CA GLY A 40 3.96 2.23 -18.10
C GLY A 40 3.97 0.75 -18.35
N VAL A 41 2.96 0.08 -17.78
CA VAL A 41 2.69 -1.33 -18.05
C VAL A 41 1.45 -1.43 -18.92
N PHE A 42 1.57 -2.15 -20.03
CA PHE A 42 0.45 -2.54 -20.87
C PHE A 42 0.02 -3.96 -20.53
N ARG A 43 -1.26 -4.15 -20.23
CA ARG A 43 -1.85 -5.44 -19.90
C ARG A 43 -2.73 -5.92 -21.06
N GLN A 44 -2.27 -6.98 -21.73
CA GLN A 44 -2.98 -7.52 -22.88
C GLN A 44 -4.27 -8.27 -22.45
N PRO A 45 -5.32 -8.31 -23.30
CA PRO A 45 -6.53 -9.10 -23.03
C PRO A 45 -6.22 -10.57 -22.74
N ALA A 46 -6.99 -11.20 -21.84
CA ALA A 46 -6.88 -12.64 -21.62
C ALA A 46 -7.23 -13.41 -22.91
N PHE A 47 -6.51 -14.50 -23.20
CA PHE A 47 -6.74 -15.46 -24.30
C PHE A 47 -6.27 -15.12 -25.72
N TYR A 48 -5.32 -14.21 -25.94
CA TYR A 48 -4.91 -13.85 -27.31
C TYR A 48 -3.48 -14.23 -27.72
N CYS A 49 -3.41 -14.83 -28.91
CA CYS A 49 -2.28 -15.24 -29.75
C CYS A 49 -0.93 -15.48 -29.07
N SER A 50 -0.51 -16.74 -29.02
CA SER A 50 0.86 -17.17 -28.74
C SER A 50 1.84 -16.89 -29.89
N GLU A 51 1.41 -16.20 -30.95
CA GLU A 51 2.27 -15.85 -32.06
C GLU A 51 3.22 -14.71 -31.68
N ALA A 52 4.44 -14.82 -32.17
CA ALA A 52 5.52 -13.89 -31.90
C ALA A 52 5.41 -12.59 -32.70
N ASN A 53 4.28 -11.90 -32.62
CA ASN A 53 4.07 -10.61 -33.28
C ASN A 53 4.10 -9.47 -32.26
N PRO A 54 4.71 -8.33 -32.60
CA PRO A 54 4.64 -7.15 -31.75
C PRO A 54 3.22 -6.59 -31.71
N HIS A 55 2.84 -6.00 -30.58
CA HIS A 55 1.59 -5.27 -30.45
C HIS A 55 1.86 -3.77 -30.30
N PHE A 56 0.94 -2.96 -30.79
CA PHE A 56 1.06 -1.51 -30.81
C PHE A 56 -0.20 -0.85 -30.23
N MET A 57 -0.01 0.24 -29.51
CA MET A 57 -1.09 1.19 -29.21
C MET A 57 -0.79 2.53 -29.89
N GLN A 58 -1.82 3.33 -30.13
CA GLN A 58 -1.68 4.71 -30.54
C GLN A 58 -2.04 5.62 -29.36
N LEU A 59 -1.03 6.25 -28.76
CA LEU A 59 -1.18 7.18 -27.65
C LEU A 59 -0.63 8.55 -28.09
N GLY A 60 -1.48 9.57 -28.11
CA GLY A 60 -1.12 10.89 -28.62
C GLY A 60 -1.26 11.03 -30.14
N PRO A 61 -0.79 12.15 -30.72
CA PRO A 61 -1.08 12.52 -32.10
C PRO A 61 -0.50 11.55 -33.14
N ASP A 62 0.73 11.03 -32.98
CA ASP A 62 1.42 10.33 -34.08
C ASP A 62 2.32 9.15 -33.65
N SER A 63 2.12 8.57 -32.46
CA SER A 63 3.03 7.51 -31.95
C SER A 63 2.36 6.15 -31.88
N ALA A 64 2.75 5.26 -32.80
CA ALA A 64 2.58 3.83 -32.60
C ALA A 64 3.59 3.38 -31.53
N VAL A 65 3.11 3.23 -30.30
CA VAL A 65 3.90 2.77 -29.16
C VAL A 65 3.87 1.25 -29.16
N GLN A 66 5.04 0.63 -29.28
CA GLN A 66 5.17 -0.80 -29.11
C GLN A 66 4.90 -1.14 -27.63
N VAL A 67 3.84 -1.90 -27.39
CA VAL A 67 3.40 -2.26 -26.03
C VAL A 67 3.66 -3.72 -25.68
N LYS A 68 3.99 -4.53 -26.68
CA LYS A 68 4.46 -5.90 -26.51
C LYS A 68 5.53 -6.18 -27.57
N PRO A 69 6.74 -6.60 -27.18
CA PRO A 69 7.76 -6.96 -28.15
C PRO A 69 7.47 -8.31 -28.80
N THR A 70 8.04 -8.49 -29.99
CA THR A 70 8.12 -9.78 -30.68
C THR A 70 8.66 -10.84 -29.71
N TRP A 71 8.03 -12.02 -29.68
CA TRP A 71 8.39 -13.16 -28.81
C TRP A 71 8.12 -13.00 -27.30
N SER A 72 7.44 -11.93 -26.86
CA SER A 72 6.93 -11.90 -25.48
C SER A 72 5.66 -12.73 -25.35
N GLU A 73 5.64 -13.64 -24.37
CA GLU A 73 4.43 -14.36 -23.94
C GLU A 73 3.81 -13.74 -22.67
N ASP A 74 4.45 -12.71 -22.11
CA ASP A 74 4.01 -12.06 -20.88
C ASP A 74 2.67 -11.35 -21.09
N GLN A 75 1.77 -11.48 -20.10
CA GLN A 75 0.52 -10.73 -20.07
C GLN A 75 0.75 -9.22 -19.90
N ASP A 76 1.75 -8.87 -19.09
CA ASP A 76 2.05 -7.51 -18.69
C ASP A 76 3.43 -7.13 -19.25
N ASN A 77 3.49 -6.04 -20.01
CA ASN A 77 4.70 -5.63 -20.73
C ASN A 77 5.01 -4.15 -20.46
N LEU A 78 6.29 -3.82 -20.32
CA LEU A 78 6.73 -2.43 -20.20
C LEU A 78 6.59 -1.72 -21.55
N PHE A 79 6.07 -0.50 -21.54
CA PHE A 79 6.21 0.43 -22.64
C PHE A 79 6.82 1.75 -22.16
N VAL A 80 7.55 2.41 -23.04
CA VAL A 80 8.07 3.76 -22.84
C VAL A 80 7.91 4.51 -24.14
N THR A 81 7.39 5.74 -24.05
CA THR A 81 7.25 6.63 -25.20
C THR A 81 7.63 8.04 -24.80
N GLU A 82 8.53 8.66 -25.56
CA GLU A 82 8.65 10.11 -25.58
C GLU A 82 7.36 10.67 -26.19
N GLN A 83 6.78 11.71 -25.57
CA GLN A 83 5.55 12.37 -26.04
C GLN A 83 5.68 13.87 -25.75
N PRO A 84 5.17 14.77 -26.60
CA PRO A 84 5.08 16.18 -26.25
C PRO A 84 4.18 16.35 -25.02
N ALA A 85 4.45 17.40 -24.24
CA ALA A 85 3.61 17.78 -23.11
C ALA A 85 2.17 18.07 -23.55
N GLY A 86 1.21 17.79 -22.67
CA GLY A 86 -0.22 18.00 -22.92
C GLY A 86 -0.99 16.69 -23.13
N LYS A 87 -2.20 16.80 -23.70
CA LYS A 87 -3.16 15.70 -23.80
C LYS A 87 -2.76 14.66 -24.86
N ALA A 88 -2.57 13.43 -24.42
CA ALA A 88 -2.31 12.27 -25.26
C ALA A 88 -3.50 11.28 -25.21
N VAL A 89 -4.31 11.29 -26.28
CA VAL A 89 -5.48 10.39 -26.42
C VAL A 89 -5.02 8.97 -26.76
N LEU A 90 -5.57 7.96 -26.10
CA LEU A 90 -5.45 6.56 -26.50
C LEU A 90 -6.46 6.29 -27.62
N ARG A 91 -5.98 6.20 -28.87
CA ARG A 91 -6.86 6.07 -30.05
C ARG A 91 -7.17 4.62 -30.38
N SER A 92 -6.17 3.76 -30.29
CA SER A 92 -6.34 2.35 -30.65
C SER A 92 -5.27 1.45 -30.06
N TYR A 93 -5.59 0.16 -30.03
CA TYR A 93 -4.67 -0.94 -29.77
C TYR A 93 -4.79 -1.95 -30.92
N SER A 94 -3.66 -2.43 -31.45
CA SER A 94 -3.62 -3.31 -32.61
C SER A 94 -2.55 -4.40 -32.50
N TYR A 95 -2.87 -5.56 -33.07
CA TYR A 95 -1.96 -6.71 -33.16
C TYR A 95 -2.37 -7.61 -34.33
N SER A 96 -1.45 -8.48 -34.76
CA SER A 96 -1.72 -9.49 -35.79
C SER A 96 -1.68 -10.90 -35.18
N CYS A 97 -2.66 -11.73 -35.54
CA CYS A 97 -2.82 -13.08 -35.01
C CYS A 97 -3.32 -14.05 -36.09
N GLY A 98 -2.53 -15.06 -36.44
CA GLY A 98 -2.87 -16.04 -37.48
C GLY A 98 -3.07 -15.39 -38.85
N GLY A 99 -2.28 -14.35 -39.16
CA GLY A 99 -2.40 -13.55 -40.38
C GLY A 99 -3.62 -12.62 -40.43
N ARG A 100 -4.35 -12.47 -39.33
CA ARG A 100 -5.47 -11.50 -39.20
C ARG A 100 -5.05 -10.31 -38.35
N ASP A 101 -5.21 -9.13 -38.91
CA ASP A 101 -4.99 -7.88 -38.20
C ASP A 101 -6.22 -7.52 -37.36
N ASN A 102 -6.00 -7.32 -36.07
CA ASN A 102 -7.01 -6.92 -35.10
C ASN A 102 -6.72 -5.50 -34.64
N LYS A 103 -7.76 -4.68 -34.57
CA LYS A 103 -7.66 -3.30 -34.10
C LYS A 103 -8.86 -2.95 -33.23
N PHE A 104 -8.58 -2.61 -31.98
CA PHE A 104 -9.52 -2.04 -31.04
C PHE A 104 -9.39 -0.52 -31.15
N VAL A 105 -10.48 0.14 -31.53
CA VAL A 105 -10.56 1.61 -31.53
C VAL A 105 -11.29 2.02 -30.27
N LEU A 106 -10.71 2.95 -29.51
CA LEU A 106 -11.37 3.46 -28.32
C LEU A 106 -12.59 4.29 -28.75
N ASP A 107 -13.77 3.94 -28.24
CA ASP A 107 -14.95 4.77 -28.42
C ASP A 107 -14.86 6.00 -27.51
N SER A 108 -14.53 7.14 -28.11
CA SER A 108 -14.48 8.42 -27.40
C SER A 108 -15.83 9.14 -27.36
N THR A 109 -16.90 8.55 -27.92
CA THR A 109 -18.23 9.17 -27.95
C THR A 109 -19.02 8.89 -26.67
N THR A 110 -18.68 7.82 -25.96
CA THR A 110 -19.28 7.47 -24.67
C THR A 110 -18.52 8.10 -23.49
N PRO A 111 -19.21 8.48 -22.40
CA PRO A 111 -18.56 9.02 -21.21
C PRO A 111 -17.54 8.03 -20.61
N GLY A 112 -16.30 8.48 -20.45
CA GLY A 112 -15.24 7.65 -19.90
C GLY A 112 -13.83 8.20 -20.15
N PRO A 113 -12.80 7.61 -19.52
CA PRO A 113 -11.42 8.03 -19.69
C PRO A 113 -10.92 7.72 -21.10
N ILE A 114 -10.28 8.70 -21.75
CA ILE A 114 -9.82 8.56 -23.15
C ILE A 114 -8.32 8.78 -23.35
N GLY A 115 -7.60 9.25 -22.34
CA GLY A 115 -6.19 9.59 -22.50
C GLY A 115 -5.54 10.11 -21.24
N VAL A 116 -4.25 10.44 -21.36
CA VAL A 116 -3.41 10.94 -20.28
C VAL A 116 -2.87 12.33 -20.58
N VAL A 117 -2.54 13.11 -19.55
CA VAL A 117 -1.83 14.39 -19.66
C VAL A 117 -0.35 14.14 -19.40
N VAL A 118 0.47 14.39 -20.43
CA VAL A 118 1.92 14.30 -20.37
C VAL A 118 2.47 15.57 -19.73
N PRO A 119 3.36 15.48 -18.73
CA PRO A 119 3.87 16.65 -18.01
C PRO A 119 4.77 17.51 -18.89
N GLU A 120 4.86 18.80 -18.54
CA GLU A 120 5.76 19.77 -19.20
C GLU A 120 7.23 19.34 -19.16
N LYS A 121 7.63 18.62 -18.11
CA LYS A 121 8.99 18.12 -17.93
C LYS A 121 9.00 16.75 -17.28
N GLY A 122 9.81 15.86 -17.83
CA GLY A 122 10.03 14.51 -17.31
C GLY A 122 8.96 13.51 -17.73
N PHE A 123 9.04 12.31 -17.18
CA PHE A 123 8.07 11.26 -17.46
C PHE A 123 6.99 11.19 -16.39
N CYS A 124 5.80 10.76 -16.79
CA CYS A 124 4.78 10.26 -15.87
C CYS A 124 4.57 8.74 -16.09
N LYS A 125 4.05 8.05 -15.08
CA LYS A 125 3.79 6.61 -15.10
C LYS A 125 2.30 6.26 -15.27
N THR A 126 1.97 5.11 -15.86
CA THR A 126 0.58 4.63 -15.96
C THR A 126 0.50 3.11 -16.17
N VAL A 127 -0.67 2.52 -15.88
CA VAL A 127 -1.03 1.17 -16.33
C VAL A 127 -2.17 1.27 -17.33
N ILE A 128 -2.03 0.68 -18.50
CA ILE A 128 -3.08 0.61 -19.53
C ILE A 128 -3.54 -0.84 -19.66
N SER A 129 -4.78 -1.12 -19.27
CA SER A 129 -5.31 -2.49 -19.28
C SER A 129 -6.44 -2.68 -20.29
N PHE A 130 -6.31 -3.75 -21.08
CA PHE A 130 -7.38 -4.28 -21.93
C PHE A 130 -7.89 -5.64 -21.43
N VAL A 131 -7.56 -6.02 -20.20
CA VAL A 131 -8.10 -7.22 -19.55
C VAL A 131 -9.57 -6.99 -19.20
N GLN A 132 -10.42 -7.96 -19.48
CA GLN A 132 -11.84 -7.86 -19.15
C GLN A 132 -12.04 -7.69 -17.64
N GLY A 133 -12.79 -6.66 -17.25
CA GLY A 133 -13.07 -6.33 -15.85
C GLY A 133 -12.09 -5.34 -15.21
N ASP A 134 -10.99 -4.99 -15.89
CA ASP A 134 -10.09 -3.94 -15.44
C ASP A 134 -10.54 -2.55 -15.88
N LYS A 135 -9.96 -1.52 -15.23
CA LYS A 135 -10.02 -0.14 -15.71
C LYS A 135 -9.04 0.06 -16.86
N LEU A 136 -9.43 0.87 -17.86
CA LEU A 136 -8.59 1.16 -19.02
C LEU A 136 -7.26 1.84 -18.64
N PHE A 137 -7.30 2.78 -17.70
CA PHE A 137 -6.13 3.40 -17.07
C PHE A 137 -6.20 3.10 -15.57
N ASP A 138 -5.12 2.58 -14.99
CA ASP A 138 -5.09 2.08 -13.61
C ASP A 138 -3.80 2.49 -12.85
N HIS A 139 -3.87 2.46 -11.52
CA HIS A 139 -2.75 2.74 -10.62
C HIS A 139 -2.33 1.45 -9.91
N ASN A 140 -1.12 0.97 -10.21
CA ASN A 140 -0.61 -0.27 -9.64
C ASN A 140 0.92 -0.24 -9.53
N ASP A 141 1.42 0.32 -8.42
CA ASP A 141 2.87 0.47 -8.19
C ASP A 141 3.59 -0.87 -8.08
N ALA A 142 2.97 -1.88 -7.46
CA ALA A 142 3.56 -3.21 -7.36
C ALA A 142 3.84 -3.81 -8.74
N LEU A 143 2.87 -3.71 -9.66
CA LEU A 143 3.05 -4.17 -11.04
C LEU A 143 4.09 -3.33 -11.79
N LEU A 144 4.05 -2.00 -11.65
CA LEU A 144 5.02 -1.10 -12.28
C LEU A 144 6.45 -1.37 -11.80
N GLU A 145 6.66 -1.58 -10.50
CA GLU A 145 7.95 -1.90 -9.89
C GLU A 145 8.46 -3.29 -10.33
N GLU A 146 7.58 -4.30 -10.32
CA GLU A 146 7.92 -5.64 -10.77
C GLU A 146 8.41 -5.64 -12.23
N ILE A 147 7.64 -5.01 -13.12
CA ILE A 147 7.94 -4.94 -14.55
C ILE A 147 9.14 -4.03 -14.82
N ALA A 148 9.29 -2.91 -14.11
CA ALA A 148 10.46 -2.04 -14.22
C ALA A 148 11.75 -2.76 -13.81
N LYS A 149 11.71 -3.54 -12.72
CA LYS A 149 12.83 -4.35 -12.26
C LYS A 149 13.19 -5.44 -13.28
N LYS A 150 12.19 -6.17 -13.79
CA LYS A 150 12.36 -7.18 -14.85
C LYS A 150 13.00 -6.55 -16.10
N SER A 151 12.61 -5.32 -16.43
CA SER A 151 13.09 -4.58 -17.61
C SER A 151 14.38 -3.77 -17.37
N ARG A 152 14.93 -3.79 -16.13
CA ARG A 152 16.12 -3.04 -15.72
C ARG A 152 16.04 -1.54 -16.01
N VAL A 153 14.89 -0.93 -15.71
CA VAL A 153 14.70 0.53 -15.75
C VAL A 153 15.59 1.16 -14.68
N ALA A 154 16.37 2.19 -15.06
CA ALA A 154 17.39 2.78 -14.19
C ALA A 154 16.87 3.84 -13.20
N ILE A 155 15.59 4.21 -13.30
CA ILE A 155 14.92 5.09 -12.35
C ILE A 155 13.99 4.30 -11.44
N ASN A 156 13.75 4.83 -10.25
CA ASN A 156 12.76 4.27 -9.35
C ASN A 156 11.36 4.71 -9.80
N MET A 157 10.45 3.76 -10.05
CA MET A 157 9.08 4.05 -10.46
C MET A 157 8.29 4.85 -9.41
N SER A 158 8.69 4.77 -8.12
CA SER A 158 8.06 5.59 -7.07
C SER A 158 8.42 7.08 -7.17
N GLU A 159 9.48 7.44 -7.92
CA GLU A 159 9.91 8.84 -8.10
C GLU A 159 9.19 9.54 -9.26
N LEU A 160 8.44 8.80 -10.08
CA LEU A 160 7.65 9.36 -11.16
C LEU A 160 6.20 9.59 -10.72
N PRO A 161 5.60 10.74 -11.07
CA PRO A 161 4.19 10.96 -10.85
C PRO A 161 3.36 10.06 -11.79
N TYR A 162 2.15 9.69 -11.39
CA TYR A 162 1.18 9.13 -12.34
C TYR A 162 0.78 10.18 -13.38
N CYS A 163 0.51 9.74 -14.60
CA CYS A 163 -0.09 10.63 -15.59
C CYS A 163 -1.53 10.95 -15.19
N GLU A 164 -1.91 12.23 -15.19
CA GLU A 164 -3.31 12.62 -15.02
C GLU A 164 -4.14 12.04 -16.17
N VAL A 165 -5.33 11.53 -15.90
CA VAL A 165 -6.23 10.96 -16.92
C VAL A 165 -7.40 11.90 -17.13
N TYR A 166 -7.87 12.04 -18.36
CA TYR A 166 -9.01 12.88 -18.70
C TYR A 166 -10.07 12.12 -19.52
N ASP A 167 -11.31 12.57 -19.42
CA ASP A 167 -12.45 11.98 -20.14
C ASP A 167 -12.70 12.65 -21.50
N ASN A 168 -13.71 12.14 -22.20
CA ASN A 168 -14.15 12.67 -23.49
C ASN A 168 -14.71 14.11 -23.45
N THR A 169 -15.01 14.66 -22.28
CA THR A 169 -15.36 16.08 -22.10
C THR A 169 -14.12 16.97 -21.93
N GLY A 170 -12.96 16.35 -21.73
CA GLY A 170 -11.70 17.01 -21.47
C GLY A 170 -11.51 17.39 -20.00
N ALA A 171 -12.44 17.02 -19.12
CA ALA A 171 -12.29 17.16 -17.68
C ALA A 171 -11.23 16.18 -17.17
N ALA A 172 -10.39 16.65 -16.25
CA ALA A 172 -9.54 15.77 -15.47
C ALA A 172 -10.46 14.80 -14.73
N VAL A 173 -10.33 13.51 -15.01
CA VAL A 173 -10.99 12.49 -14.21
C VAL A 173 -10.05 12.29 -13.04
N SER A 174 -10.42 12.81 -11.88
CA SER A 174 -9.67 12.58 -10.66
C SER A 174 -9.78 11.10 -10.30
N PHE A 175 -8.89 10.30 -10.87
CA PHE A 175 -8.45 9.11 -10.19
C PHE A 175 -7.56 9.66 -9.07
N ALA A 176 -8.11 9.77 -7.86
CA ALA A 176 -7.27 10.05 -6.70
C ALA A 176 -6.13 9.04 -6.78
N ASP A 177 -4.90 9.54 -6.95
CA ASP A 177 -3.74 8.65 -6.95
C ASP A 177 -3.86 7.79 -5.72
N ARG A 178 -3.78 6.46 -5.86
CA ARG A 178 -3.89 5.56 -4.70
C ARG A 178 -2.96 6.05 -3.59
N ASP A 179 -1.77 6.52 -3.93
CA ASP A 179 -0.87 7.10 -2.96
C ASP A 179 -1.41 8.40 -2.34
N SER A 180 -1.90 9.36 -3.13
CA SER A 180 -2.57 10.57 -2.60
C SER A 180 -3.81 10.25 -1.77
N LEU A 181 -4.64 9.29 -2.17
CA LEU A 181 -5.80 8.85 -1.41
C LEU A 181 -5.38 8.22 -0.09
N MET A 182 -4.31 7.43 -0.06
CA MET A 182 -3.80 6.81 1.16
C MET A 182 -3.16 7.87 2.08
N LEU A 183 -2.50 8.88 1.51
CA LEU A 183 -2.00 10.05 2.24
C LEU A 183 -3.14 10.85 2.89
N GLU A 184 -4.20 11.13 2.14
CA GLU A 184 -5.41 11.82 2.65
C GLU A 184 -6.15 10.98 3.69
N GLN A 185 -6.31 9.67 3.47
CA GLN A 185 -6.90 8.75 4.45
C GLN A 185 -6.10 8.71 5.76
N TYR A 186 -4.77 8.65 5.66
CA TYR A 186 -3.90 8.67 6.82
C TYR A 186 -3.98 10.02 7.55
N ALA A 187 -3.93 11.15 6.83
CA ALA A 187 -4.07 12.47 7.43
C ALA A 187 -5.44 12.67 8.09
N ALA A 188 -6.51 12.17 7.48
CA ALA A 188 -7.85 12.16 8.05
C ALA A 188 -7.92 11.32 9.32
N ALA A 189 -7.30 10.13 9.34
CA ALA A 189 -7.21 9.29 10.53
C ALA A 189 -6.45 9.99 11.68
N VAL A 190 -5.32 10.66 11.38
CA VAL A 190 -4.56 11.42 12.38
C VAL A 190 -5.40 12.54 12.98
N LYS A 191 -6.13 13.27 12.12
CA LYS A 191 -7.01 14.36 12.55
C LYS A 191 -8.19 13.85 13.38
N ASP A 192 -8.82 12.77 12.95
CA ASP A 192 -9.95 12.14 13.64
C ASP A 192 -9.53 11.60 15.01
N ALA A 193 -8.41 10.90 15.09
CA ALA A 193 -7.87 10.37 16.34
C ALA A 193 -7.44 11.46 17.35
N ALA A 194 -7.28 12.73 16.90
CA ALA A 194 -6.93 13.85 17.76
C ALA A 194 -8.05 14.24 18.74
N ASP A 195 -9.29 13.82 18.48
CA ASP A 195 -10.46 14.03 19.33
C ASP A 195 -10.99 12.68 19.81
N ALA A 196 -10.64 12.27 21.04
CA ALA A 196 -11.17 11.03 21.62
C ALA A 196 -12.64 11.23 22.00
N MET A 197 -13.56 10.56 21.29
CA MET A 197 -15.01 10.68 21.52
C MET A 197 -15.61 9.45 22.20
N SER A 198 -16.69 9.64 22.95
CA SER A 198 -17.31 8.58 23.76
C SER A 198 -18.00 7.51 22.93
N ASP A 199 -18.48 7.85 21.73
CA ASP A 199 -19.08 6.93 20.75
C ASP A 199 -18.02 6.09 19.99
N GLU A 200 -16.75 6.34 20.26
CA GLU A 200 -15.60 5.62 19.67
C GLU A 200 -14.93 4.66 20.66
N ILE A 201 -15.55 4.48 21.82
CA ILE A 201 -15.15 3.49 22.81
C ILE A 201 -15.63 2.12 22.34
N PHE A 202 -14.67 1.26 21.98
CA PHE A 202 -14.93 -0.12 21.55
C PHE A 202 -14.61 -1.12 22.67
N PRO A 203 -15.21 -2.32 22.65
CA PRO A 203 -14.81 -3.42 23.53
C PRO A 203 -13.34 -3.81 23.30
N LEU A 204 -12.54 -3.71 24.36
CA LEU A 204 -11.11 -4.02 24.33
C LEU A 204 -10.80 -5.43 24.83
N VAL A 205 -9.63 -5.95 24.47
CA VAL A 205 -9.04 -7.16 25.04
C VAL A 205 -8.67 -6.88 26.49
N VAL A 206 -9.39 -7.52 27.41
CA VAL A 206 -9.10 -7.56 28.85
C VAL A 206 -8.08 -8.66 29.14
N ILE A 207 -7.01 -8.30 29.87
CA ILE A 207 -5.98 -9.23 30.35
C ILE A 207 -6.21 -9.49 31.84
N ASP A 208 -6.97 -10.53 32.15
CA ASP A 208 -7.19 -10.98 33.52
C ASP A 208 -7.13 -12.51 33.59
N SER A 209 -6.29 -13.06 34.46
CA SER A 209 -6.18 -14.51 34.63
C SER A 209 -7.43 -15.14 35.26
N ALA A 210 -8.27 -14.34 35.92
CA ALA A 210 -9.56 -14.79 36.45
C ALA A 210 -10.63 -14.94 35.35
N TYR A 211 -10.44 -14.27 34.20
CA TYR A 211 -11.36 -14.30 33.06
C TYR A 211 -10.59 -14.67 31.80
N MET A 212 -10.67 -15.94 31.41
CA MET A 212 -9.98 -16.47 30.23
C MET A 212 -10.58 -15.92 28.93
N ASN A 213 -10.08 -14.75 28.51
CA ASN A 213 -10.41 -14.12 27.25
C ASN A 213 -9.76 -14.90 26.09
N ASP A 214 -10.55 -15.32 25.10
CA ASP A 214 -10.10 -16.10 23.94
C ASP A 214 -9.16 -15.31 23.02
N LYS A 215 -9.08 -13.99 23.20
CA LYS A 215 -8.13 -13.07 22.57
C LYS A 215 -6.84 -12.90 23.37
N VAL A 216 -6.57 -13.66 24.42
CA VAL A 216 -5.32 -13.61 25.21
C VAL A 216 -4.68 -15.00 25.26
N ALA A 217 -3.37 -15.07 25.00
CA ALA A 217 -2.60 -16.30 25.12
C ALA A 217 -1.71 -16.24 26.37
N TRP A 218 -2.00 -17.10 27.35
CA TRP A 218 -1.21 -17.26 28.57
C TRP A 218 -0.13 -18.33 28.38
N ASN A 219 0.99 -18.18 29.10
CA ASN A 219 1.95 -19.27 29.26
C ASN A 219 1.40 -20.35 30.21
N VAL A 220 2.12 -21.47 30.32
CA VAL A 220 1.64 -22.68 31.02
C VAL A 220 1.26 -22.43 32.48
N ASP A 221 2.00 -21.57 33.18
CA ASP A 221 1.76 -21.25 34.59
C ASP A 221 0.86 -20.02 34.80
N THR A 222 0.30 -19.45 33.72
CA THR A 222 -0.58 -18.28 33.74
C THR A 222 0.02 -17.01 34.35
N THR A 223 1.35 -16.87 34.30
CA THR A 223 2.06 -15.70 34.85
C THR A 223 2.43 -14.65 33.79
N LYS A 224 2.50 -15.05 32.52
CA LYS A 224 2.83 -14.18 31.39
C LYS A 224 1.82 -14.32 30.26
N VAL A 225 1.62 -13.23 29.52
CA VAL A 225 0.83 -13.19 28.29
C VAL A 225 1.71 -12.98 27.07
N LEU A 226 1.30 -13.53 25.94
CA LEU A 226 2.01 -13.42 24.68
C LEU A 226 1.57 -12.17 23.92
N MET A 227 2.50 -11.27 23.71
CA MET A 227 2.30 -10.00 23.00
C MET A 227 3.04 -10.02 21.67
N ALA A 228 2.50 -9.31 20.67
CA ALA A 228 3.11 -9.15 19.36
C ALA A 228 3.62 -7.72 19.17
N VAL A 229 4.88 -7.60 18.76
CA VAL A 229 5.57 -6.33 18.48
C VAL A 229 5.91 -6.27 17.00
N PHE A 230 5.38 -5.27 16.30
CA PHE A 230 5.72 -5.01 14.90
C PHE A 230 6.91 -4.03 14.85
N ASN A 231 8.07 -4.48 14.36
CA ASN A 231 9.33 -3.74 14.48
C ASN A 231 10.20 -3.80 13.20
N SER A 232 11.20 -2.92 13.18
CA SER A 232 12.24 -2.82 12.14
C SER A 232 13.65 -3.16 12.66
N THR A 233 13.77 -3.60 13.92
CA THR A 233 15.03 -3.90 14.60
C THR A 233 15.07 -5.34 15.13
N PRO A 234 14.95 -6.35 14.25
CA PRO A 234 14.84 -7.75 14.66
C PRO A 234 16.03 -8.27 15.46
N ASP A 235 17.22 -7.71 15.23
CA ASP A 235 18.45 -8.11 15.94
C ASP A 235 18.40 -7.79 17.44
N SER A 236 17.55 -6.83 17.85
CA SER A 236 17.30 -6.51 19.26
C SER A 236 16.40 -7.55 19.94
N TYR A 237 15.74 -8.43 19.18
CA TYR A 237 14.75 -9.39 19.67
C TYR A 237 15.09 -10.81 19.21
N GLN A 238 16.21 -11.37 19.68
CA GLN A 238 16.63 -12.71 19.30
C GLN A 238 15.76 -13.81 19.94
N ASP A 239 15.50 -14.88 19.21
CA ASP A 239 14.70 -16.03 19.69
C ASP A 239 15.22 -16.58 21.03
N GLY A 240 14.32 -16.70 22.01
CA GLY A 240 14.62 -17.21 23.35
C GLY A 240 15.34 -16.23 24.28
N ALA A 241 15.64 -15.01 23.83
CA ALA A 241 16.35 -14.03 24.65
C ALA A 241 15.45 -13.42 25.73
N SER A 242 15.98 -13.26 26.94
CA SER A 242 15.43 -12.36 27.94
C SER A 242 16.02 -10.97 27.75
N ILE A 243 15.16 -9.96 27.66
CA ILE A 243 15.54 -8.57 27.41
C ILE A 243 14.96 -7.70 28.51
N LYS A 244 15.81 -6.92 29.16
CA LYS A 244 15.37 -5.83 30.02
C LYS A 244 15.16 -4.59 29.17
N LEU A 245 13.96 -4.05 29.17
CA LEU A 245 13.59 -2.92 28.33
C LEU A 245 14.19 -1.61 28.86
N GLU A 246 14.86 -0.85 27.99
CA GLU A 246 15.34 0.50 28.33
C GLU A 246 14.25 1.56 28.19
N ASN A 247 13.34 1.37 27.24
CA ASN A 247 12.20 2.24 26.95
C ASN A 247 10.91 1.40 26.91
N GLU A 248 9.77 2.06 26.79
CA GLU A 248 8.49 1.37 26.61
C GLU A 248 8.47 0.57 25.31
N LEU A 249 7.76 -0.55 25.32
CA LEU A 249 7.57 -1.39 24.15
C LEU A 249 6.10 -1.47 23.78
N TRP A 250 5.74 -0.91 22.62
CA TRP A 250 4.38 -0.98 22.12
C TRP A 250 4.07 -2.39 21.59
N ALA A 251 2.95 -2.96 22.01
CA ALA A 251 2.53 -4.28 21.59
C ALA A 251 1.00 -4.41 21.49
N VAL A 252 0.57 -5.46 20.81
CA VAL A 252 -0.83 -5.90 20.75
C VAL A 252 -0.93 -7.33 21.25
N SER A 253 -2.13 -7.78 21.61
CA SER A 253 -2.32 -9.20 21.93
C SER A 253 -2.03 -10.06 20.70
N GLU A 254 -1.18 -11.08 20.87
CA GLU A 254 -0.87 -12.05 19.82
C GLU A 254 -2.13 -12.76 19.30
N ARG A 255 -3.00 -13.19 20.23
CA ARG A 255 -4.17 -13.99 19.88
C ARG A 255 -5.25 -13.14 19.22
N GLU A 256 -5.40 -11.87 19.60
CA GLU A 256 -6.27 -10.95 18.87
C GLU A 256 -5.77 -10.71 17.44
N LEU A 257 -4.47 -10.46 17.25
CA LEU A 257 -3.87 -10.30 15.93
C LEU A 257 -4.10 -11.55 15.06
N TYR A 258 -3.98 -12.75 15.63
CA TYR A 258 -4.28 -14.00 14.92
C TYR A 258 -5.76 -14.10 14.50
N LEU A 259 -6.70 -13.82 15.41
CA LEU A 259 -8.13 -13.87 15.09
C LEU A 259 -8.51 -12.82 14.04
N TRP A 260 -7.97 -11.61 14.16
CA TRP A 260 -8.09 -10.57 13.16
C TRP A 260 -7.55 -11.02 11.80
N TYR A 261 -6.37 -11.64 11.76
CA TYR A 261 -5.79 -12.18 10.53
C TYR A 261 -6.70 -13.25 9.90
N LYS A 262 -7.26 -14.16 10.69
CA LYS A 262 -8.18 -15.20 10.20
C LYS A 262 -9.44 -14.60 9.57
N ALA A 263 -9.98 -13.52 10.15
CA ALA A 263 -11.15 -12.84 9.64
C ALA A 263 -10.86 -11.97 8.39
N ASN A 264 -9.64 -11.44 8.25
CA ASN A 264 -9.34 -10.37 7.29
C ASN A 264 -8.30 -10.73 6.21
N ASN A 265 -7.78 -11.97 6.15
CA ASN A 265 -6.75 -12.33 5.17
C ASN A 265 -7.24 -12.44 3.72
N ALA A 266 -8.54 -12.63 3.50
CA ALA A 266 -9.09 -12.89 2.18
C ALA A 266 -8.86 -11.69 1.25
N GLY A 267 -8.21 -11.94 0.10
CA GLY A 267 -7.97 -10.91 -0.92
C GLY A 267 -6.86 -9.90 -0.61
N VAL A 268 -6.15 -10.04 0.52
CA VAL A 268 -5.02 -9.16 0.86
C VAL A 268 -3.82 -9.47 -0.04
N ARG A 269 -3.48 -8.54 -0.93
CA ARG A 269 -2.34 -8.66 -1.86
C ARG A 269 -1.05 -8.03 -1.33
N ASN A 270 -1.17 -7.00 -0.49
CA ASN A 270 -0.02 -6.29 0.08
C ASN A 270 -0.13 -6.27 1.60
N TRP A 271 0.49 -7.26 2.24
CA TRP A 271 0.49 -7.42 3.69
C TRP A 271 1.25 -6.34 4.44
N HIS A 272 2.32 -5.81 3.85
CA HIS A 272 3.09 -4.74 4.47
C HIS A 272 2.21 -3.49 4.64
N LEU A 273 1.55 -3.05 3.56
CA LEU A 273 0.58 -1.96 3.64
C LEU A 273 -0.56 -2.30 4.61
N ARG A 274 -1.12 -3.51 4.55
CA ARG A 274 -2.27 -3.87 5.37
C ARG A 274 -1.95 -3.87 6.87
N PHE A 275 -0.76 -4.29 7.26
CA PHE A 275 -0.33 -4.17 8.66
C PHE A 275 -0.01 -2.73 9.03
N ASN A 276 0.61 -1.94 8.17
CA ASN A 276 0.76 -0.50 8.45
C ASN A 276 -0.60 0.17 8.68
N GLN A 277 -1.61 -0.18 7.88
CA GLN A 277 -2.99 0.24 8.09
C GLN A 277 -3.52 -0.18 9.46
N LEU A 278 -3.45 -1.47 9.78
CA LEU A 278 -3.97 -2.04 11.02
C LEU A 278 -3.35 -1.42 12.27
N PHE A 279 -2.04 -1.15 12.23
CA PHE A 279 -1.25 -0.63 13.36
C PHE A 279 -1.21 0.91 13.39
N GLY A 280 -1.99 1.60 12.57
CA GLY A 280 -1.99 3.07 12.54
C GLY A 280 -0.65 3.66 12.11
N LYS A 281 0.10 2.99 11.24
CA LYS A 281 1.41 3.45 10.73
C LYS A 281 1.30 4.06 9.34
N PRO A 282 2.20 4.98 8.96
CA PRO A 282 2.30 5.49 7.59
C PRO A 282 2.43 4.37 6.56
N LYS A 283 1.95 4.61 5.34
CA LYS A 283 1.95 3.59 4.27
C LYS A 283 3.36 3.06 3.95
N ASP A 284 4.37 3.91 4.08
CA ASP A 284 5.78 3.69 3.77
C ASP A 284 6.64 3.33 4.98
N GLU A 285 6.03 3.20 6.16
CA GLU A 285 6.71 2.79 7.38
C GLU A 285 7.35 1.40 7.19
N ARG A 286 8.63 1.27 7.55
CA ARG A 286 9.47 0.09 7.19
C ARG A 286 9.53 -0.96 8.30
N LEU A 287 8.39 -1.29 8.89
CA LEU A 287 8.29 -2.38 9.85
C LEU A 287 8.24 -3.71 9.09
N THR A 288 9.18 -4.59 9.41
CA THR A 288 9.47 -5.76 8.56
C THR A 288 9.35 -7.09 9.31
N HIS A 289 9.33 -7.04 10.64
CA HIS A 289 9.38 -8.21 11.51
C HIS A 289 8.32 -8.15 12.61
N PHE A 290 7.84 -9.31 13.00
CA PHE A 290 7.08 -9.50 14.22
C PHE A 290 7.92 -10.26 15.24
N SER A 291 8.01 -9.69 16.43
CA SER A 291 8.61 -10.33 17.60
C SER A 291 7.50 -10.66 18.57
N LEU A 292 7.36 -11.93 18.92
CA LEU A 292 6.42 -12.36 19.95
C LEU A 292 7.16 -12.44 21.27
N VAL A 293 6.63 -11.78 22.29
CA VAL A 293 7.28 -11.65 23.60
C VAL A 293 6.33 -12.05 24.71
N TRP A 294 6.83 -12.81 25.69
CA TRP A 294 6.11 -13.11 26.92
C TRP A 294 6.33 -11.98 27.92
N VAL A 295 5.22 -11.43 28.43
CA VAL A 295 5.22 -10.25 29.32
C VAL A 295 4.36 -10.53 30.55
N LYS A 296 4.78 -10.08 31.73
CA LYS A 296 3.94 -10.14 32.93
C LYS A 296 2.81 -9.11 32.82
N PRO A 297 1.56 -9.45 33.16
CA PRO A 297 0.47 -8.48 33.17
C PRO A 297 0.72 -7.25 34.04
N SER A 298 1.50 -7.38 35.13
CA SER A 298 1.89 -6.26 35.99
C SER A 298 2.79 -5.22 35.31
N ASP A 299 3.45 -5.60 34.22
CA ASP A 299 4.39 -4.76 33.48
C ASP A 299 3.72 -4.13 32.24
N LEU A 300 2.40 -4.34 32.06
CA LEU A 300 1.61 -3.80 30.97
C LEU A 300 0.74 -2.64 31.45
N MET A 301 0.66 -1.60 30.62
CA MET A 301 -0.35 -0.55 30.73
C MET A 301 -1.03 -0.36 29.37
N ARG A 302 -2.26 0.14 29.37
CA ARG A 302 -2.89 0.63 28.14
C ARG A 302 -2.38 2.04 27.84
N PRO A 303 -2.00 2.35 26.59
CA PRO A 303 -1.69 3.71 26.16
C PRO A 303 -2.99 4.50 25.96
N ALA A 304 -3.74 4.71 27.05
CA ALA A 304 -5.07 5.29 27.06
C ALA A 304 -5.34 6.04 28.37
N TYR A 305 -6.47 6.77 28.43
CA TYR A 305 -6.88 7.46 29.67
C TYR A 305 -7.17 6.49 30.82
N VAL A 306 -7.68 5.29 30.51
CA VAL A 306 -7.78 4.18 31.46
C VAL A 306 -6.64 3.21 31.18
N THR A 307 -5.70 3.13 32.11
CA THR A 307 -4.43 2.40 31.90
C THR A 307 -4.50 0.93 32.30
N ASP A 308 -5.51 0.54 33.08
CA ASP A 308 -5.66 -0.82 33.57
C ASP A 308 -6.00 -1.79 32.44
N VAL A 309 -5.13 -2.79 32.27
CA VAL A 309 -5.29 -3.86 31.28
C VAL A 309 -6.42 -4.83 31.61
N LYS A 310 -6.89 -4.83 32.87
CA LYS A 310 -8.05 -5.60 33.32
C LYS A 310 -9.38 -4.91 33.04
N SER A 311 -9.36 -3.60 32.76
CA SER A 311 -10.58 -2.86 32.45
C SER A 311 -10.99 -3.05 30.99
N SER A 312 -12.30 -3.21 30.77
CA SER A 312 -12.95 -3.06 29.47
C SER A 312 -13.55 -1.67 29.26
N GLU A 313 -13.56 -0.83 30.30
CA GLU A 313 -14.11 0.52 30.26
C GLU A 313 -13.03 1.52 29.85
N MET A 314 -13.37 2.43 28.95
CA MET A 314 -12.50 3.55 28.56
C MET A 314 -13.16 4.88 28.85
N LYS A 315 -12.32 5.91 28.99
CA LYS A 315 -12.72 7.30 29.20
C LYS A 315 -12.00 8.17 28.18
N THR A 316 -12.47 9.40 28.03
CA THR A 316 -11.90 10.39 27.10
C THR A 316 -11.03 11.45 27.80
N LEU A 317 -10.86 11.32 29.13
CA LEU A 317 -10.08 12.18 30.01
C LEU A 317 -9.61 11.41 31.25
N PHE A 318 -8.55 11.89 31.92
CA PHE A 318 -8.09 11.30 33.18
C PHE A 318 -9.06 11.62 34.31
N GLU A 319 -9.27 10.67 35.24
CA GLU A 319 -10.23 10.83 36.35
C GLU A 319 -9.93 12.04 37.24
N ASP A 320 -8.66 12.46 37.32
CA ASP A 320 -8.21 13.58 38.14
C ASP A 320 -8.64 14.97 37.61
N ASP A 321 -9.13 15.06 36.36
CA ASP A 321 -9.58 16.34 35.78
C ASP A 321 -10.99 16.77 36.26
N LEU A 322 -11.64 15.96 37.12
CA LEU A 322 -12.99 16.23 37.65
C LEU A 322 -13.04 16.55 39.16
N ASP A 323 -11.92 16.46 39.88
CA ASP A 323 -11.87 16.68 41.34
C ASP A 323 -10.62 17.49 41.73
N GLU A 324 -10.70 18.82 41.62
CA GLU A 324 -9.79 19.74 42.31
C GLU A 324 -10.00 19.60 43.84
N GLY A 325 -9.50 18.54 44.47
CA GLY A 325 -9.65 18.44 45.92
C GLY A 325 -9.33 17.14 46.66
N SER A 326 -8.96 16.02 46.03
CA SER A 326 -8.62 14.80 46.79
C SER A 326 -7.25 14.21 46.46
N ASP A 327 -6.31 14.60 47.31
CA ASP A 327 -5.27 13.76 47.92
C ASP A 327 -4.39 12.86 47.01
N SER A 328 -3.36 13.49 46.44
CA SER A 328 -1.95 13.15 46.63
C SER A 328 -1.58 11.66 46.80
N THR A 329 -1.26 11.01 45.67
CA THR A 329 0.00 10.27 45.39
C THR A 329 -0.27 9.41 44.16
N SER A 330 -0.24 10.01 42.97
CA SER A 330 -0.05 9.20 41.75
C SER A 330 1.26 8.43 41.94
N SER A 331 1.24 7.09 41.82
CA SER A 331 2.45 6.29 41.90
C SER A 331 3.53 6.83 40.95
N GLU A 332 4.82 6.60 41.24
CA GLU A 332 5.91 7.03 40.33
C GLU A 332 5.65 6.57 38.89
N THR A 333 5.08 5.37 38.72
CA THR A 333 4.62 4.83 37.44
C THR A 333 3.53 5.69 36.78
N MET A 334 2.53 6.17 37.52
CA MET A 334 1.48 7.03 36.97
C MET A 334 1.99 8.43 36.62
N ILE A 335 2.92 8.99 37.42
CA ILE A 335 3.59 10.26 37.08
C ILE A 335 4.39 10.10 35.79
N TRP A 336 5.19 9.04 35.68
CA TRP A 336 5.89 8.70 34.45
C TRP A 336 4.91 8.55 33.28
N PHE A 337 3.80 7.83 33.46
CA PHE A 337 2.83 7.57 32.41
C PHE A 337 2.19 8.85 31.90
N LYS A 338 1.77 9.77 32.78
CA LYS A 338 1.18 11.05 32.35
C LYS A 338 2.17 11.91 31.56
N ASN A 339 3.43 11.99 32.01
CA ASN A 339 4.48 12.69 31.26
C ASN A 339 4.75 12.04 29.89
N TRP A 340 4.82 10.71 29.84
CA TRP A 340 4.93 9.96 28.60
C TRP A 340 3.73 10.18 27.69
N PHE A 341 2.52 10.18 28.24
CA PHE A 341 1.26 10.37 27.52
C PHE A 341 1.22 11.73 26.82
N ASP A 342 1.62 12.80 27.51
CA ASP A 342 1.66 14.15 26.93
C ASP A 342 2.72 14.29 25.83
N ASP A 343 3.91 13.71 26.03
CA ASP A 343 4.96 13.68 25.00
C ASP A 343 4.54 12.86 23.78
N GLN A 344 3.92 11.70 23.98
CA GLN A 344 3.35 10.90 22.90
C GLN A 344 2.23 11.66 22.18
N ARG A 345 1.35 12.35 22.91
CA ARG A 345 0.28 13.15 22.32
C ARG A 345 0.84 14.25 21.41
N ALA A 346 1.88 14.95 21.86
CA ALA A 346 2.55 15.98 21.05
C ALA A 346 3.18 15.39 19.77
N LYS A 347 3.77 14.19 19.86
CA LYS A 347 4.33 13.47 18.70
C LYS A 347 3.23 12.99 17.74
N SER A 348 2.17 12.39 18.26
CA SER A 348 1.07 11.80 17.50
C SER A 348 0.29 12.81 16.65
N TYR A 349 0.19 14.06 17.08
CA TYR A 349 -0.55 15.10 16.35
C TYR A 349 0.35 16.23 15.82
N GLY A 350 1.66 16.00 15.79
CA GLY A 350 2.64 16.89 15.16
C GLY A 350 2.79 16.66 13.65
N PRO A 351 3.76 17.34 13.00
CA PRO A 351 4.00 17.25 11.55
C PRO A 351 4.31 15.85 10.99
N LYS A 352 4.71 14.90 11.85
CA LYS A 352 4.95 13.49 11.52
C LYS A 352 4.05 12.56 12.35
N GLY A 353 2.84 13.03 12.61
CA GLY A 353 1.89 12.38 13.49
C GLY A 353 1.44 10.99 13.04
N TYR A 354 0.82 10.28 13.96
CA TYR A 354 0.17 8.99 13.75
C TYR A 354 -1.15 8.94 14.54
N PRO A 355 -2.16 8.21 14.04
CA PRO A 355 -3.51 8.20 14.60
C PRO A 355 -3.60 7.41 15.92
N TRP A 356 -2.99 7.91 16.99
CA TRP A 356 -3.15 7.35 18.32
C TRP A 356 -4.52 7.71 18.88
N THR A 357 -5.30 6.74 19.33
CA THR A 357 -6.70 6.98 19.74
C THR A 357 -6.81 7.48 21.18
N ARG A 358 -5.84 7.10 22.04
CA ARG A 358 -5.92 7.22 23.52
C ARG A 358 -7.11 6.48 24.13
N LEU A 359 -7.74 5.60 23.36
CA LEU A 359 -8.88 4.76 23.75
C LEU A 359 -8.50 3.27 23.81
N GLY A 360 -7.20 2.96 23.77
CA GLY A 360 -6.67 1.62 24.01
C GLY A 360 -6.68 0.69 22.79
N TYR A 361 -6.80 1.23 21.58
CA TYR A 361 -6.75 0.45 20.34
C TYR A 361 -6.04 1.19 19.19
N THR A 362 -5.43 0.43 18.27
CA THR A 362 -4.79 0.92 17.06
C THR A 362 -5.86 1.49 16.13
N TYR A 363 -5.60 2.64 15.51
CA TYR A 363 -6.49 3.16 14.47
C TYR A 363 -6.22 2.47 13.13
N ASP A 364 -7.14 1.61 12.68
CA ASP A 364 -7.05 0.94 11.39
C ASP A 364 -7.59 1.81 10.25
N TRP A 365 -6.72 2.66 9.69
CA TRP A 365 -7.10 3.59 8.63
C TRP A 365 -7.36 2.92 7.26
N GLY A 366 -7.10 1.60 7.15
CA GLY A 366 -7.41 0.81 5.95
C GLY A 366 -8.71 0.02 6.03
N SER A 367 -9.41 0.05 7.16
CA SER A 367 -10.65 -0.70 7.38
C SER A 367 -11.86 0.00 6.73
N THR A 368 -12.76 -0.81 6.14
CA THR A 368 -14.03 -0.32 5.57
C THR A 368 -15.20 -0.42 6.55
N SER A 369 -15.02 -1.07 7.69
CA SER A 369 -16.09 -1.39 8.66
C SER A 369 -15.99 -0.60 9.97
N GLY A 370 -15.05 0.34 10.07
CA GLY A 370 -14.79 1.14 11.27
C GLY A 370 -13.30 1.21 11.59
N LYS A 371 -12.91 2.10 12.51
CA LYS A 371 -11.51 2.43 12.82
C LYS A 371 -10.82 1.52 13.83
N TYR A 372 -11.55 0.63 14.50
CA TYR A 372 -10.93 -0.31 15.44
C TYR A 372 -10.00 -1.29 14.72
N GLY A 373 -8.72 -1.28 15.08
CA GLY A 373 -7.77 -2.29 14.64
C GLY A 373 -7.60 -3.41 15.67
N LEU A 374 -6.72 -3.20 16.65
CA LEU A 374 -6.38 -4.14 17.72
C LEU A 374 -6.26 -3.41 19.05
N SER A 375 -6.51 -4.10 20.16
CA SER A 375 -6.24 -3.56 21.48
C SER A 375 -4.73 -3.35 21.68
N GLU A 376 -4.37 -2.16 22.13
CA GLU A 376 -2.99 -1.71 22.29
C GLU A 376 -2.54 -1.72 23.75
N PHE A 377 -1.25 -1.99 23.92
CA PHE A 377 -0.58 -2.05 25.19
C PHE A 377 0.83 -1.47 25.06
N ILE A 378 1.35 -0.95 26.16
CA ILE A 378 2.76 -0.65 26.34
C ILE A 378 3.31 -1.54 27.45
N VAL A 379 4.48 -2.13 27.20
CA VAL A 379 5.28 -2.75 28.26
C VAL A 379 6.15 -1.66 28.87
N LEU A 380 6.18 -1.59 30.19
CA LEU A 380 6.89 -0.54 30.91
C LEU A 380 8.42 -0.63 30.76
N PRO A 381 9.13 0.51 30.73
CA PRO A 381 10.58 0.53 30.87
C PRO A 381 11.03 -0.23 32.12
N GLY A 382 12.15 -0.93 32.02
CA GLY A 382 12.72 -1.74 33.10
C GLY A 382 12.11 -3.13 33.25
N ALA A 383 10.99 -3.42 32.58
CA ALA A 383 10.41 -4.76 32.54
C ALA A 383 11.34 -5.76 31.84
N GLU A 384 11.27 -7.02 32.26
CA GLU A 384 11.98 -8.12 31.60
C GLU A 384 11.00 -8.92 30.74
N VAL A 385 11.22 -8.92 29.44
CA VAL A 385 10.43 -9.67 28.45
C VAL A 385 11.24 -10.84 27.91
N GLU A 386 10.55 -11.93 27.58
CA GLU A 386 11.18 -13.11 27.00
C GLU A 386 10.70 -13.28 25.56
N VAL A 387 11.63 -13.21 24.60
CA VAL A 387 11.32 -13.35 23.18
C VAL A 387 11.02 -14.80 22.88
N ARG A 388 9.78 -15.10 22.49
CA ARG A 388 9.40 -16.42 22.01
C ARG A 388 10.03 -16.70 20.65
N PHE A 389 9.90 -15.76 19.72
CA PHE A 389 10.60 -15.75 18.44
C PHE A 389 10.45 -14.39 17.75
N THR A 390 11.30 -14.15 16.76
CA THR A 390 11.19 -13.08 15.78
C THR A 390 11.14 -13.64 14.36
N LYS A 391 10.18 -13.16 13.56
CA LYS A 391 10.00 -13.59 12.17
C LYS A 391 9.83 -12.38 11.27
N ASN A 392 10.45 -12.43 10.08
CA ASN A 392 10.10 -11.50 9.02
C ASN A 392 8.63 -11.70 8.61
N MET A 393 8.07 -10.69 7.95
CA MET A 393 6.67 -10.65 7.51
C MET A 393 6.21 -11.95 6.84
N LYS A 394 6.98 -12.47 5.88
CA LYS A 394 6.63 -13.68 5.12
C LYS A 394 6.54 -14.91 6.03
N SER A 395 7.55 -15.12 6.86
CA SER A 395 7.61 -16.24 7.80
C SER A 395 6.55 -16.12 8.91
N PHE A 396 6.22 -14.90 9.34
CA PHE A 396 5.18 -14.65 10.31
C PHE A 396 3.79 -14.97 9.75
N LEU A 397 3.49 -14.53 8.52
CA LEU A 397 2.24 -14.86 7.83
C LEU A 397 2.08 -16.36 7.61
N GLN A 398 3.15 -17.05 7.21
CA GLN A 398 3.15 -18.52 7.10
C GLN A 398 2.83 -19.16 8.45
N TRP A 399 3.46 -18.67 9.52
CA TRP A 399 3.19 -19.16 10.88
C TRP A 399 1.73 -18.92 11.31
N LEU A 400 1.14 -17.76 11.01
CA LEU A 400 -0.28 -17.50 11.28
C LEU A 400 -1.19 -18.44 10.47
N ASN A 401 -0.86 -18.71 9.22
CA ASN A 401 -1.65 -19.59 8.34
C ASN A 401 -1.63 -21.06 8.80
N ASP A 402 -0.48 -21.54 9.28
CA ASP A 402 -0.27 -22.95 9.64
C ASP A 402 -0.86 -23.32 11.02
N ARG A 403 -1.32 -22.33 11.78
CA ARG A 403 -2.00 -22.58 13.05
C ARG A 403 -3.33 -23.26 12.81
N LYS A 404 -3.50 -24.44 13.42
CA LYS A 404 -4.81 -25.08 13.60
C LYS A 404 -5.53 -24.38 14.75
N ASN A 405 -6.83 -24.19 14.61
CA ASN A 405 -7.68 -23.45 15.55
C ASN A 405 -7.56 -23.95 16.98
#